data_AF-A0AA86UJR8-F1
#
_entry.id   AF-A0AA86UJR8-F1
#
_cell.length_a   1.000
_cell.length_b   1.000
_cell.length_c   1.000
_cell.angle_alpha   90.00
_cell.angle_beta   90.00
_cell.angle_gamma   90.00
#
_symmetry.space_group_name_H-M   'P 1'
#
loop_
_entity.id
_entity.type
_entity.pdbx_description
1 polymer ?
#
loop_
_entity_poly.entity_id
_entity_poly.type
_entity_poly.pdbx_seq_one_letter_code
_entity_poly.pdbx_strand_id
1 'polypeptide(L)'
;MNSDFKPRFGKAFLEMIQLKTRVACKDVLEAHREFLRRQDGVKFDLWKDMSLALGTSPKKIHDFYHNTWSKQFYDAIDPFREQIKALVRGASGRDSTQEVTRQVIARLRRTHADVNLHYQTVYQYVNYQVKNNAMANASKSRDSVSGSREDNKAKVEQDQGQTYESLFPMFDFNEM
;
A
#
# COMPACT_ATOMS: atom_id res chain seq x y z
N MET A 1 -4.16 -0.45 -22.40
CA MET A 1 -5.59 -0.44 -22.01
C MET A 1 -6.29 0.60 -22.86
N ASN A 2 -7.46 0.30 -23.42
CA ASN A 2 -8.23 1.26 -24.21
C ASN A 2 -8.54 2.52 -23.38
N SER A 3 -8.51 3.70 -24.01
CA SER A 3 -8.75 4.97 -23.30
C SER A 3 -10.13 5.00 -22.61
N ASP A 4 -11.09 4.22 -23.11
CA ASP A 4 -12.44 4.06 -22.57
C ASP A 4 -12.55 3.14 -21.35
N PHE A 5 -11.48 2.45 -20.94
CA PHE A 5 -11.56 1.49 -19.84
C PHE A 5 -11.81 2.19 -18.49
N LYS A 6 -11.18 3.34 -18.23
CA LYS A 6 -11.25 4.04 -16.95
C LYS A 6 -12.68 4.57 -16.65
N PRO A 7 -13.37 5.24 -17.58
CA PRO A 7 -14.76 5.67 -17.36
C PRO A 7 -15.72 4.48 -17.15
N ARG A 8 -15.58 3.42 -17.95
CA ARG A 8 -16.38 2.20 -17.82
C ARG A 8 -16.16 1.50 -16.48
N PHE A 9 -14.92 1.46 -16.01
CA PHE A 9 -14.59 0.90 -14.70
C PHE A 9 -15.29 1.65 -13.57
N GLY A 10 -15.23 2.99 -13.57
CA GLY A 10 -15.84 3.78 -12.50
C GLY A 10 -17.36 3.57 -12.39
N LYS A 11 -18.04 3.54 -13.53
CA LYS A 11 -19.48 3.23 -13.60
C LYS A 11 -19.79 1.83 -13.08
N ALA A 12 -19.10 0.81 -13.58
CA ALA A 12 -19.31 -0.57 -13.15
C ALA A 12 -19.02 -0.76 -11.65
N PHE A 13 -17.97 -0.11 -11.13
CA PHE A 13 -17.62 -0.16 -9.72
C PHE A 13 -18.73 0.43 -8.85
N LEU A 14 -19.25 1.61 -9.20
CA LEU A 14 -20.36 2.25 -8.49
C LEU A 14 -21.61 1.36 -8.45
N GLU A 15 -22.03 0.87 -9.62
CA GLU A 15 -23.21 0.00 -9.75
C GLU A 15 -23.07 -1.29 -8.94
N MET A 16 -21.90 -1.92 -8.99
CA MET A 16 -21.65 -3.17 -8.27
C MET A 16 -21.59 -2.97 -6.76
N ILE A 17 -21.02 -1.85 -6.27
CA ILE A 17 -21.04 -1.53 -4.85
C ILE A 17 -22.47 -1.32 -4.36
N GLN A 18 -23.26 -0.52 -5.07
CA GLN A 18 -24.66 -0.29 -4.71
C GLN A 18 -25.47 -1.60 -4.68
N LEU A 19 -25.26 -2.47 -5.67
CA LEU A 19 -25.93 -3.78 -5.75
C LEU A 19 -25.53 -4.71 -4.59
N LYS A 20 -24.23 -4.84 -4.30
CA LYS A 20 -23.71 -5.76 -3.28
C LYS A 20 -24.00 -5.31 -1.86
N THR A 21 -23.93 -4.00 -1.62
CA THR A 21 -24.03 -3.44 -0.27
C THR A 21 -25.42 -2.96 0.08
N ARG A 22 -26.30 -2.79 -0.93
CA ARG A 22 -27.61 -2.14 -0.81
C ARG A 22 -27.54 -0.71 -0.26
N VAL A 23 -26.38 -0.06 -0.38
CA VAL A 23 -26.16 1.34 0.00
C VAL A 23 -26.15 2.19 -1.26
N ALA A 24 -27.05 3.18 -1.32
CA ALA A 24 -27.02 4.16 -2.40
C ALA A 24 -25.78 5.06 -2.26
N CYS A 25 -24.99 5.13 -3.33
CA CYS A 25 -23.80 5.98 -3.42
C CYS A 25 -24.02 7.05 -4.49
N LYS A 26 -23.76 8.31 -4.22
CA LYS A 26 -23.99 9.41 -5.18
C LYS A 26 -22.96 9.42 -6.30
N ASP A 27 -21.73 9.03 -5.97
CA ASP A 27 -20.59 9.05 -6.87
C ASP A 27 -19.61 7.90 -6.59
N VAL A 28 -18.57 7.82 -7.43
CA VAL A 28 -17.51 6.80 -7.31
C VAL A 28 -16.67 6.94 -6.05
N LEU A 29 -16.58 8.13 -5.46
CA LEU A 29 -15.80 8.37 -4.23
C LEU A 29 -16.56 7.81 -3.02
N GLU A 30 -17.87 8.04 -2.93
CA GLU A 30 -18.73 7.41 -1.92
C GLU A 30 -18.69 5.89 -2.05
N ALA A 31 -18.78 5.35 -3.27
CA ALA A 31 -18.65 3.91 -3.50
C ALA A 31 -17.28 3.35 -3.08
N HIS A 32 -16.20 4.10 -3.32
CA HIS A 32 -14.85 3.73 -2.89
C HIS A 32 -14.73 3.68 -1.37
N ARG A 33 -15.24 4.71 -0.67
CA ARG A 33 -15.28 4.72 0.80
C ARG A 33 -16.10 3.56 1.34
N GLU A 34 -17.22 3.28 0.69
CA GLU A 34 -18.09 2.19 1.08
C GLU A 34 -17.43 0.82 0.89
N PHE A 35 -16.75 0.62 -0.25
CA PHE A 35 -15.93 -0.56 -0.50
C PHE A 35 -14.90 -0.81 0.60
N LEU A 36 -14.20 0.24 1.07
CA LEU A 36 -13.14 0.09 2.08
C LEU A 36 -13.66 -0.50 3.39
N ARG A 37 -14.91 -0.21 3.77
CA ARG A 37 -15.56 -0.69 5.01
C ARG A 37 -16.00 -2.16 4.96
N ARG A 38 -16.00 -2.79 3.78
CA ARG A 38 -16.53 -4.14 3.61
C ARG A 38 -15.48 -5.21 3.91
N GLN A 39 -15.96 -6.35 4.41
CA GLN A 39 -15.15 -7.55 4.65
C GLN A 39 -14.68 -8.19 3.34
N ASP A 40 -13.62 -8.98 3.41
CA ASP A 40 -12.93 -9.53 2.24
C ASP A 40 -13.82 -10.41 1.36
N GLY A 41 -14.78 -11.14 1.94
CA GLY A 41 -15.74 -11.95 1.17
C GLY A 41 -16.56 -11.10 0.17
N VAL A 42 -17.03 -9.92 0.61
CA VAL A 42 -17.78 -9.00 -0.26
C VAL A 42 -16.87 -8.43 -1.35
N LYS A 43 -15.61 -8.11 -1.01
CA LYS A 43 -14.64 -7.57 -1.95
C LYS A 43 -14.26 -8.59 -3.02
N PHE A 44 -14.06 -9.84 -2.64
CA PHE A 44 -13.75 -10.92 -3.56
C PHE A 44 -14.86 -11.16 -4.58
N ASP A 45 -16.11 -11.21 -4.11
CA ASP A 45 -17.28 -11.37 -4.99
C ASP A 45 -17.50 -10.16 -5.90
N LEU A 46 -17.17 -8.94 -5.42
CA LEU A 46 -17.21 -7.73 -6.25
C LEU A 46 -16.31 -7.87 -7.48
N TRP A 47 -15.09 -8.36 -7.31
CA TRP A 47 -14.14 -8.51 -8.42
C TRP A 47 -14.58 -9.54 -9.44
N LYS A 48 -15.25 -10.61 -9.01
CA LYS A 48 -15.84 -11.59 -9.93
C LYS A 48 -16.95 -10.95 -10.78
N ASP A 49 -17.85 -10.22 -10.16
CA ASP A 49 -18.98 -9.63 -10.90
C ASP A 49 -18.53 -8.51 -11.83
N MET A 50 -17.58 -7.68 -11.39
CA MET A 50 -16.93 -6.69 -12.25
C MET A 50 -16.20 -7.34 -13.44
N SER A 51 -15.64 -8.54 -13.27
CA SER A 51 -14.97 -9.27 -14.34
C SER A 51 -15.94 -9.64 -15.47
N LEU A 52 -17.18 -10.02 -15.12
CA LEU A 52 -18.25 -10.32 -16.07
C LEU A 52 -18.71 -9.04 -16.80
N ALA A 53 -18.92 -7.94 -16.07
CA ALA A 53 -19.37 -6.68 -16.64
C ALA A 53 -18.34 -6.03 -17.59
N LEU A 54 -17.04 -6.21 -17.30
CA LEU A 54 -15.95 -5.59 -18.06
C LEU A 54 -15.27 -6.52 -19.07
N GLY A 55 -15.66 -7.81 -19.11
CA GLY A 55 -15.11 -8.79 -20.04
C GLY A 55 -13.61 -9.03 -19.85
N THR A 56 -13.14 -9.05 -18.60
CA THR A 56 -11.73 -9.28 -18.29
C THR A 56 -11.58 -10.14 -17.03
N SER A 57 -10.37 -10.55 -16.66
CA SER A 57 -10.20 -11.42 -15.50
C SER A 57 -10.36 -10.67 -14.18
N PRO A 58 -10.89 -11.31 -13.11
CA PRO A 58 -11.00 -10.70 -11.78
C PRO A 58 -9.67 -10.16 -11.28
N LYS A 59 -8.57 -10.88 -11.53
CA LYS A 59 -7.21 -10.44 -11.20
C LYS A 59 -6.85 -9.12 -11.87
N LYS A 60 -7.15 -8.94 -13.16
CA LYS A 60 -6.86 -7.68 -13.86
C LYS A 60 -7.69 -6.52 -13.32
N ILE A 61 -8.95 -6.76 -12.93
CA ILE A 61 -9.80 -5.77 -12.26
C ILE A 61 -9.22 -5.35 -10.92
N HIS A 62 -8.91 -6.33 -10.07
CA HIS A 62 -8.29 -6.11 -8.77
C HIS A 62 -6.98 -5.34 -8.89
N ASP A 63 -6.08 -5.79 -9.77
CA ASP A 63 -4.77 -5.17 -9.95
C ASP A 63 -4.90 -3.75 -10.51
N PHE A 64 -5.84 -3.51 -11.43
CA PHE A 64 -6.12 -2.16 -11.93
C PHE A 64 -6.66 -1.24 -10.85
N TYR A 65 -7.59 -1.73 -10.02
CA TYR A 65 -8.14 -1.00 -8.89
C TYR A 65 -7.02 -0.53 -7.94
N HIS A 66 -6.22 -1.46 -7.42
CA HIS A 66 -5.19 -1.15 -6.42
C HIS A 66 -4.02 -0.33 -6.99
N ASN A 67 -3.57 -0.64 -8.19
CA ASN A 67 -2.36 -0.02 -8.73
C ASN A 67 -2.62 1.31 -9.45
N THR A 68 -3.84 1.56 -9.90
CA THR A 68 -4.14 2.71 -10.77
C THR A 68 -5.39 3.48 -10.33
N TRP A 69 -6.56 2.84 -10.30
CA TRP A 69 -7.82 3.57 -10.19
C TRP A 69 -8.05 4.15 -8.79
N SER A 70 -7.80 3.40 -7.72
CA SER A 70 -8.04 3.85 -6.34
C SER A 70 -7.19 5.07 -5.96
N LYS A 71 -5.99 5.20 -6.56
CA LYS A 71 -5.02 6.26 -6.25
C LYS A 71 -5.56 7.67 -6.52
N GLN A 72 -6.57 7.82 -7.37
CA GLN A 72 -7.18 9.12 -7.65
C GLN A 72 -7.94 9.72 -6.45
N PHE A 73 -8.18 8.94 -5.39
CA PHE A 73 -8.86 9.39 -4.17
C PHE A 73 -7.90 9.70 -3.01
N TYR A 74 -6.60 9.70 -3.27
CA TYR A 74 -5.56 9.92 -2.27
C TYR A 74 -4.63 11.05 -2.71
N ASP A 75 -4.00 11.68 -1.73
CA ASP A 75 -3.03 12.74 -1.98
C ASP A 75 -1.73 12.19 -2.56
N ALA A 76 -1.04 13.04 -3.33
CA ALA A 76 0.28 12.73 -3.85
C ALA A 76 1.27 12.57 -2.70
N ILE A 77 2.13 11.56 -2.78
CA ILE A 77 3.19 11.30 -1.78
C ILE A 77 4.36 12.29 -1.91
N ASP A 78 4.54 12.90 -3.09
CA ASP A 78 5.69 13.74 -3.45
C ASP A 78 6.03 14.83 -2.44
N PRO A 79 5.07 15.62 -1.92
CA PRO A 79 5.35 16.65 -0.92
C PRO A 79 5.93 16.11 0.40
N PHE A 80 5.69 14.83 0.71
CA PHE A 80 6.06 14.21 1.98
C PHE A 80 7.32 13.33 1.89
N ARG A 81 7.92 13.21 0.70
CA ARG A 81 9.06 12.29 0.46
C ARG A 81 10.25 12.55 1.38
N GLU A 82 10.65 13.81 1.55
CA GLU A 82 11.78 14.16 2.43
C GLU A 82 11.48 13.90 3.91
N GLN A 83 10.24 14.17 4.34
CA GLN A 83 9.80 13.84 5.70
C GLN A 83 9.81 12.33 5.93
N ILE A 84 9.31 11.54 4.97
CA ILE A 84 9.34 10.07 5.05
C ILE A 84 10.78 9.56 5.13
N LYS A 85 11.69 10.07 4.29
CA LYS A 85 13.12 9.71 4.36
C LYS A 85 13.72 9.99 5.74
N ALA A 86 13.42 11.15 6.33
CA ALA A 86 13.91 11.50 7.66
C ALA A 86 13.38 10.53 8.73
N LEU A 87 12.10 10.17 8.66
CA LEU A 87 11.49 9.20 9.58
C LEU A 87 12.09 7.80 9.43
N VAL A 88 12.31 7.33 8.20
CA VAL A 88 12.92 6.02 7.95
C VAL A 88 14.38 5.97 8.41
N ARG A 89 15.13 7.08 8.30
CA ARG A 89 16.49 7.17 8.86
C ARG A 89 16.52 7.16 10.39
N GLY A 90 15.48 7.67 11.03
CA GLY A 90 15.33 7.68 12.49
C GLY A 90 14.77 6.39 13.08
N ALA A 91 14.25 5.48 12.24
CA ALA A 91 13.74 4.19 12.69
C ALA A 91 14.88 3.26 13.14
N SER A 92 14.57 2.36 14.07
CA SER A 92 15.56 1.40 14.56
C SER A 92 15.89 0.39 13.47
N GLY A 93 17.16 0.02 13.33
CA GLY A 93 17.59 -1.04 12.40
C GLY A 93 17.03 -2.43 12.72
N ARG A 94 16.27 -2.57 13.82
CA ARG A 94 15.60 -3.82 14.24
C ARG A 94 14.12 -3.88 13.83
N ASP A 95 13.54 -2.77 13.39
CA ASP A 95 12.12 -2.70 13.05
C ASP A 95 11.85 -3.34 11.69
N SER A 96 10.74 -4.07 11.56
CA SER A 96 10.30 -4.57 10.26
C SER A 96 9.84 -3.40 9.37
N THR A 97 9.97 -3.55 8.04
CA THR A 97 9.48 -2.53 7.08
C THR A 97 8.02 -2.16 7.32
N GLN A 98 7.19 -3.12 7.72
CA GLN A 98 5.78 -2.89 8.04
C GLN A 98 5.62 -1.99 9.26
N GLU A 99 6.39 -2.24 10.33
CA GLU A 99 6.33 -1.40 11.53
C GLU A 99 6.85 0.01 11.25
N VAL A 100 7.95 0.16 10.51
CA VAL A 100 8.44 1.47 10.06
C VAL A 100 7.37 2.18 9.23
N THR A 101 6.68 1.49 8.32
CA THR A 101 5.59 2.07 7.53
C THR A 101 4.46 2.57 8.41
N ARG A 102 4.03 1.76 9.40
CA ARG A 102 2.97 2.12 10.34
C ARG A 102 3.34 3.38 11.13
N GLN A 103 4.57 3.46 11.63
CA GLN A 103 5.07 4.62 12.35
C GLN A 103 5.14 5.87 11.46
N VAL A 104 5.63 5.74 10.23
CA VAL A 104 5.68 6.82 9.25
C VAL A 104 4.28 7.38 8.99
N ILE A 105 3.30 6.51 8.73
CA ILE A 105 1.91 6.93 8.45
C ILE A 105 1.29 7.59 9.68
N ALA A 106 1.46 6.99 10.87
CA ALA A 106 0.95 7.57 12.11
C ALA A 106 1.54 8.96 12.37
N ARG A 107 2.84 9.15 12.12
CA ARG A 107 3.49 10.46 12.30
C ARG A 107 3.04 11.48 11.28
N LEU A 108 2.88 11.08 10.00
CA LEU A 108 2.36 11.96 8.96
C LEU A 108 0.94 12.41 9.26
N ARG A 109 0.03 11.50 9.65
CA ARG A 109 -1.36 11.83 10.02
C ARG A 109 -1.45 12.78 11.23
N ARG A 110 -0.54 12.64 12.20
CA ARG A 110 -0.48 13.57 13.34
C ARG A 110 -0.01 14.97 12.95
N THR A 111 0.84 15.08 11.92
CA THR A 111 1.42 16.36 11.48
C THR A 111 0.55 17.03 10.43
N HIS A 112 -0.13 16.24 9.61
CA HIS A 112 -0.96 16.65 8.48
C HIS A 112 -2.30 15.91 8.57
N ALA A 113 -3.19 16.40 9.42
CA ALA A 113 -4.45 15.73 9.77
C ALA A 113 -5.43 15.64 8.59
N ASP A 114 -5.28 16.52 7.61
CA ASP A 114 -6.09 16.64 6.39
C ASP A 114 -5.58 15.77 5.23
N VAL A 115 -4.38 15.18 5.35
CA VAL A 115 -3.75 14.43 4.28
C VAL A 115 -4.14 12.95 4.33
N ASN A 116 -4.67 12.46 3.23
CA ASN A 116 -5.04 11.07 3.01
C ASN A 116 -4.09 10.39 2.01
N LEU A 117 -2.99 9.82 2.51
CA LEU A 117 -2.04 9.09 1.69
C LEU A 117 -2.45 7.64 1.44
N HIS A 118 -2.20 7.16 0.22
CA HIS A 118 -2.40 5.76 -0.14
C HIS A 118 -1.35 4.87 0.54
N TYR A 119 -1.79 3.98 1.44
CA TYR A 119 -0.90 3.12 2.25
C TYR A 119 0.12 2.36 1.41
N GLN A 120 -0.31 1.67 0.34
CA GLN A 120 0.61 0.86 -0.48
C GLN A 120 1.70 1.72 -1.14
N THR A 121 1.36 2.95 -1.53
CA THR A 121 2.34 3.89 -2.09
C THR A 121 3.37 4.28 -1.03
N VAL A 122 2.92 4.54 0.20
CA VAL A 122 3.82 4.83 1.33
C VAL A 122 4.68 3.60 1.67
N TYR A 123 4.09 2.42 1.76
CA TYR A 123 4.79 1.17 2.04
C TYR A 123 5.89 0.87 1.02
N GLN A 124 5.58 0.96 -0.27
CA GLN A 124 6.56 0.77 -1.34
C GLN A 124 7.72 1.75 -1.23
N TYR A 125 7.40 3.02 -0.93
CA TYR A 125 8.42 4.04 -0.76
C TYR A 125 9.28 3.81 0.49
N VAL A 126 8.67 3.47 1.62
CA VAL A 126 9.37 3.13 2.88
C VAL A 126 10.27 1.91 2.68
N ASN A 127 9.78 0.85 2.07
CA ASN A 127 10.57 -0.34 1.77
C ASN A 127 11.80 -0.02 0.91
N TYR A 128 11.63 0.84 -0.09
CA TYR A 128 12.74 1.32 -0.90
C TYR A 128 13.76 2.11 -0.05
N GLN A 129 13.32 3.00 0.84
CA GLN A 129 14.21 3.75 1.73
C GLN A 129 14.94 2.87 2.75
N VAL A 130 14.26 1.89 3.34
CA VAL A 130 14.86 0.93 4.30
C VAL A 130 16.00 0.17 3.62
N LYS A 131 15.77 -0.34 2.40
CA LYS A 131 16.80 -1.06 1.61
C LYS A 131 18.00 -0.17 1.29
N ASN A 132 17.76 1.07 0.86
CA ASN A 132 18.83 2.02 0.57
C ASN A 132 19.67 2.35 1.81
N ASN A 133 19.01 2.54 2.97
CA ASN A 133 19.70 2.81 4.23
C ASN A 133 20.57 1.62 4.67
N ALA A 134 20.07 0.39 4.53
CA ALA A 134 20.84 -0.82 4.84
C ALA A 134 22.11 -0.93 3.98
N MET A 135 22.00 -0.64 2.68
CA MET A 135 23.16 -0.63 1.76
C MET A 135 24.18 0.46 2.09
N ALA A 136 23.71 1.67 2.43
CA ALA A 136 24.58 2.78 2.82
C ALA A 136 25.35 2.47 4.11
N ASN A 137 24.71 1.84 5.09
CA ASN A 137 25.34 1.46 6.35
C ASN A 137 26.37 0.33 6.18
N ALA A 138 26.09 -0.66 5.34
CA ALA A 138 27.02 -1.74 5.02
C ALA A 138 28.28 -1.25 4.28
N SER A 139 28.16 -0.17 3.51
CA SER A 139 29.30 0.45 2.82
C SER A 139 30.21 1.17 3.82
N LYS A 140 29.63 1.94 4.75
CA LYS A 140 30.38 2.66 5.79
C LYS A 140 31.16 1.75 6.74
N SER A 141 30.63 0.56 7.06
CA SER A 141 31.33 -0.39 7.93
C SER A 141 32.55 -1.03 7.28
N ARG A 142 32.62 -1.07 5.94
CA ARG A 142 33.78 -1.65 5.21
C ARG A 142 34.96 -0.68 5.15
N ASP A 143 34.69 0.61 5.01
CA ASP A 143 35.75 1.62 4.94
C ASP A 143 36.41 1.88 6.30
N SER A 144 35.79 1.45 7.40
CA SER A 144 36.33 1.56 8.77
C SER A 144 37.13 0.35 9.28
N VAL A 145 37.27 -0.72 8.48
CA VAL A 145 37.99 -1.95 8.90
C VAL A 145 39.17 -2.22 7.96
N SER A 146 40.20 -1.38 8.07
CA SER A 146 41.58 -1.76 7.74
C SER A 146 42.24 -2.25 9.02
N GLY A 147 41.90 -3.47 9.45
CA GLY A 147 42.49 -4.07 10.65
C GLY A 147 41.77 -5.35 11.07
N SER A 148 42.35 -6.48 10.68
CA SER A 148 42.09 -7.84 11.17
C SER A 148 40.79 -8.52 10.73
N ARG A 149 41.00 -9.70 10.13
CA ARG A 149 40.06 -10.51 9.36
C ARG A 149 39.64 -11.69 10.23
N GLU A 150 38.38 -11.76 10.64
CA GLU A 150 37.77 -12.99 11.15
C GLU A 150 36.42 -13.21 10.45
N ASP A 151 36.32 -14.39 9.84
CA ASP A 151 35.23 -14.86 9.01
C ASP A 151 33.99 -15.16 9.86
N ASN A 152 32.88 -14.45 9.62
CA ASN A 152 31.56 -14.88 10.09
C ASN A 152 30.51 -14.73 8.98
N LYS A 153 30.15 -15.87 8.41
CA LYS A 153 29.20 -16.04 7.31
C LYS A 153 27.79 -16.19 7.87
N ALA A 154 27.11 -15.07 8.13
CA ALA A 154 25.69 -15.08 8.46
C ALA A 154 24.83 -15.23 7.20
N LYS A 155 23.97 -16.25 7.23
CA LYS A 155 23.04 -16.64 6.17
C LYS A 155 21.84 -15.69 6.20
N VAL A 156 21.72 -14.83 5.19
CA VAL A 156 20.52 -14.00 5.01
C VAL A 156 19.43 -14.89 4.42
N GLU A 157 18.46 -15.27 5.26
CA GLU A 157 17.23 -15.90 4.79
C GLU A 157 16.43 -14.89 3.97
N GLN A 158 16.22 -15.22 2.70
CA GLN A 158 15.26 -14.54 1.86
C GLN A 158 13.86 -14.90 2.35
N ASP A 159 13.19 -13.92 2.95
CA ASP A 159 11.77 -13.95 3.26
C ASP A 159 10.98 -14.13 1.96
N GLN A 160 10.60 -15.38 1.68
CA GLN A 160 9.85 -15.75 0.48
C GLN A 160 8.36 -15.51 0.73
N GLY A 161 7.86 -14.41 0.16
CA GLY A 161 6.55 -14.36 -0.47
C GLY A 161 5.34 -14.49 0.46
N GLN A 162 5.20 -13.59 1.43
CA GLN A 162 3.86 -13.29 1.95
C GLN A 162 2.99 -12.69 0.84
N THR A 163 1.87 -13.34 0.53
CA THR A 163 0.88 -12.81 -0.39
C THR A 163 0.21 -11.58 0.22
N TYR A 164 -0.23 -10.65 -0.64
CA TYR A 164 -0.89 -9.41 -0.23
C TYR A 164 -1.94 -9.64 0.87
N GLU A 165 -2.80 -10.67 0.72
CA GLU A 165 -3.86 -11.00 1.68
C GLU A 165 -3.36 -11.44 3.07
N SER A 166 -2.16 -12.05 3.19
CA SER A 166 -1.64 -12.47 4.51
C SER A 166 -1.00 -11.34 5.31
N LEU A 167 -0.63 -10.24 4.64
CA LEU A 167 -0.13 -9.02 5.28
C LEU A 167 -1.26 -8.07 5.73
N PHE A 168 -2.53 -8.39 5.42
CA PHE A 168 -3.68 -7.55 5.70
C PHE A 168 -4.88 -8.32 6.30
N PRO A 169 -4.86 -8.75 7.57
CA PRO A 169 -6.07 -8.66 8.37
C PRO A 169 -6.38 -7.16 8.49
N MET A 170 -7.25 -6.66 7.62
CA MET A 170 -7.44 -5.22 7.42
C MET A 170 -7.67 -4.48 8.74
N PHE A 171 -6.89 -3.42 8.92
CA PHE A 171 -7.13 -2.27 9.79
C PHE A 171 -8.55 -2.22 10.35
N ASP A 172 -8.67 -2.45 11.66
CA ASP A 172 -9.85 -2.10 12.43
C ASP A 172 -10.03 -0.58 12.35
N PHE A 173 -10.81 -0.13 11.37
CA PHE A 173 -11.25 1.27 11.27
C PHE A 173 -12.36 1.60 12.29
N ASN A 174 -12.60 0.72 13.26
CA ASN A 174 -13.59 0.89 14.33
C ASN A 174 -13.08 1.71 15.55
N GLU A 175 -11.88 2.30 15.49
CA GLU A 175 -11.39 3.23 16.54
C GLU A 175 -11.41 4.72 16.10
N MET A 176 -12.48 5.16 15.45
CA MET A 176 -12.84 6.59 15.36
C MET A 176 -14.32 6.82 15.63
#